data_AF-A0A0U2ZPM3-F1
#
_entry.id   AF-A0A0U2ZPM3-F1
#
_cell.length_a   1.000
_cell.length_b   1.000
_cell.length_c   1.000
_cell.angle_alpha   90.00
_cell.angle_beta   90.00
_cell.angle_gamma   90.00
#
_symmetry.space_group_name_H-M   'P 1'
#
loop_
_entity.id
_entity.type
_entity.pdbx_description
1 polymer ?
#
loop_
_entity_poly.entity_id
_entity_poly.type
_entity_poly.pdbx_seq_one_letter_code
_entity_poly.pdbx_strand_id
1 'polypeptide(L)'
;EFDPSTDLAYSITPKALAAALKQYPDAKAVMMVYPTYQGVCGDVKAIAQLTHQHNIPLLVDEAHGPHFAFHPHLPASALSGGADLTVQSTHKVLGAMTQASMLHVQGNRVDRDRLSKALQLVQSTSPSYLLLASLDAARQQMVLHGEQLMTRTLQLADEARNKISQIPGLSVLEPVKSPGFSALDRTRLTVRVSELGLSGFEADEIFHQQFGVTAELPTLEHLTFIISLGNTQADIKQLVQAFTTLIQDKYHSKSIIPLQDVLQRWKAELLFIHPSSFIICPSLSPRDAFFAKTETRPLDQALDRISAELICPYPPGIPALMPGEVINPAAIEYLQQILTLGGNITGCSDPSIRTLKVVRN
;
A
#
# COMPACT_ATOMS: atom_id res chain seq x y z
N GLU A 1 -0.80 11.67 -0.29
CA GLU A 1 0.10 12.70 -0.85
C GLU A 1 1.38 12.02 -1.30
N PHE A 2 1.91 12.30 -2.48
CA PHE A 2 3.20 11.72 -2.86
C PHE A 2 4.36 12.63 -2.45
N ASP A 3 5.43 12.03 -1.94
CA ASP A 3 6.68 12.73 -1.65
C ASP A 3 7.79 12.30 -2.62
N PRO A 4 8.20 13.17 -3.56
CA PRO A 4 9.23 12.84 -4.56
C PRO A 4 10.62 12.57 -3.99
N SER A 5 10.92 13.03 -2.77
CA SER A 5 12.23 12.80 -2.16
C SER A 5 12.36 11.37 -1.63
N THR A 6 11.25 10.84 -1.13
CA THR A 6 11.16 9.47 -0.63
C THR A 6 10.68 8.46 -1.66
N ASP A 7 10.13 8.90 -2.81
CA ASP A 7 9.46 8.04 -3.80
C ASP A 7 8.33 7.20 -3.16
N LEU A 8 7.57 7.81 -2.25
CA LEU A 8 6.52 7.14 -1.49
C LEU A 8 5.22 7.95 -1.47
N ALA A 9 4.10 7.23 -1.57
CA ALA A 9 2.79 7.78 -1.27
C ALA A 9 2.55 7.76 0.24
N TYR A 10 2.46 8.95 0.84
CA TYR A 10 2.01 9.18 2.20
C TYR A 10 0.47 9.24 2.28
N SER A 11 -0.05 9.39 3.50
CA SER A 11 -1.49 9.51 3.73
C SER A 11 -2.07 10.80 3.13
N ILE A 12 -3.40 10.89 3.06
CA ILE A 12 -4.10 12.11 2.65
C ILE A 12 -3.98 13.19 3.73
N THR A 13 -4.04 14.46 3.32
CA THR A 13 -3.92 15.59 4.26
C THR A 13 -5.27 16.23 4.58
N PRO A 14 -5.44 16.82 5.78
CA PRO A 14 -6.64 17.61 6.09
C PRO A 14 -6.89 18.74 5.09
N LYS A 15 -5.82 19.36 4.56
CA LYS A 15 -5.90 20.40 3.53
C LYS A 15 -6.46 19.86 2.21
N ALA A 16 -5.95 18.73 1.73
CA ALA A 16 -6.44 18.10 0.50
C ALA A 16 -7.90 17.64 0.66
N LEU A 17 -8.25 17.06 1.81
CA LEU A 17 -9.63 16.67 2.08
C LEU A 17 -10.58 17.88 2.12
N ALA A 18 -10.17 19.00 2.73
CA ALA A 18 -10.99 20.21 2.76
C ALA A 18 -11.24 20.77 1.36
N ALA A 19 -10.22 20.75 0.50
CA ALA A 19 -10.37 21.15 -0.90
C ALA A 19 -11.33 20.20 -1.66
N ALA A 20 -11.20 18.89 -1.45
CA ALA A 20 -12.05 17.89 -2.09
C ALA A 20 -13.53 18.02 -1.65
N LEU A 21 -13.81 18.17 -0.35
CA LEU A 21 -15.18 18.36 0.15
C LEU A 21 -15.82 19.68 -0.32
N LYS A 22 -15.01 20.72 -0.54
CA LYS A 22 -15.48 21.97 -1.16
C LYS A 22 -15.83 21.78 -2.63
N GLN A 23 -15.04 20.97 -3.35
CA GLN A 23 -15.26 20.68 -4.77
C GLN A 23 -16.46 19.74 -4.98
N TYR A 24 -16.68 18.80 -4.06
CA TYR A 24 -17.72 17.77 -4.12
C TYR A 24 -18.64 17.85 -2.88
N PRO A 25 -19.49 18.89 -2.78
CA PRO A 25 -20.32 19.13 -1.60
C PRO A 25 -21.43 18.08 -1.39
N ASP A 26 -21.72 17.27 -2.40
CA ASP A 26 -22.71 16.19 -2.37
C ASP A 26 -22.16 14.86 -1.86
N ALA A 27 -20.86 14.78 -1.57
CA ALA A 27 -20.18 13.61 -1.01
C ALA A 27 -20.95 13.01 0.18
N LYS A 28 -21.03 11.68 0.23
CA LYS A 28 -21.81 10.94 1.25
C LYS A 28 -20.97 10.22 2.29
N ALA A 29 -19.69 10.08 2.06
CA ALA A 29 -18.71 9.48 2.97
C ALA A 29 -17.31 9.87 2.51
N VAL A 30 -16.33 9.76 3.42
CA VAL A 30 -14.91 9.78 3.08
C VAL A 30 -14.36 8.39 3.33
N MET A 31 -13.58 7.85 2.39
CA MET A 31 -12.84 6.61 2.55
C MET A 31 -11.34 6.91 2.47
N MET A 32 -10.55 6.37 3.39
CA MET A 32 -9.10 6.50 3.38
C MET A 32 -8.39 5.18 3.74
N VAL A 33 -7.16 5.04 3.30
CA VAL A 33 -6.25 3.94 3.69
C VAL A 33 -5.37 4.42 4.84
N TYR A 34 -5.26 3.61 5.89
CA TYR A 34 -4.46 3.90 7.07
C TYR A 34 -4.09 2.62 7.82
N PRO A 35 -2.81 2.26 8.02
CA PRO A 35 -1.62 2.91 7.48
C PRO A 35 -1.42 2.57 5.99
N THR A 36 -0.44 3.22 5.34
CA THR A 36 0.04 2.78 4.03
C THR A 36 0.80 1.45 4.13
N TYR A 37 1.14 0.84 3.00
CA TYR A 37 1.94 -0.40 2.95
C TYR A 37 3.29 -0.28 3.67
N GLN A 38 3.92 0.90 3.57
CA GLN A 38 5.20 1.24 4.21
C GLN A 38 5.05 1.65 5.68
N GLY A 39 3.84 1.60 6.22
CA GLY A 39 3.56 1.95 7.61
C GLY A 39 3.34 3.45 7.86
N VAL A 40 3.24 4.28 6.81
CA VAL A 40 3.03 5.72 6.99
C VAL A 40 1.62 5.98 7.51
N CYS A 41 1.52 6.71 8.62
CA CYS A 41 0.27 7.04 9.29
C CYS A 41 0.01 8.54 9.19
N GLY A 42 -1.17 8.93 8.69
CA GLY A 42 -1.65 10.32 8.66
C GLY A 42 -2.48 10.70 9.89
N ASP A 43 -2.92 11.95 9.95
CA ASP A 43 -3.75 12.47 11.06
C ASP A 43 -5.24 12.09 10.89
N VAL A 44 -5.57 10.85 11.26
CA VAL A 44 -6.95 10.34 11.22
C VAL A 44 -7.90 11.21 12.04
N LYS A 45 -7.43 11.79 13.14
CA LYS A 45 -8.25 12.63 14.03
C LYS A 45 -8.69 13.91 13.33
N ALA A 46 -7.78 14.62 12.69
CA ALA A 46 -8.11 15.80 11.91
C ALA A 46 -9.04 15.46 10.73
N ILE A 47 -8.80 14.34 10.06
CA ILE A 47 -9.65 13.85 8.97
C ILE A 47 -11.08 13.54 9.45
N ALA A 48 -11.22 12.83 10.57
CA ALA A 48 -12.51 12.51 11.17
C ALA A 48 -13.28 13.78 11.56
N GLN A 49 -12.61 14.73 12.23
CA GLN A 49 -13.22 16.00 12.60
C GLN A 49 -13.76 16.77 11.39
N LEU A 50 -12.98 16.88 10.32
CA LEU A 50 -13.40 17.58 9.09
C LEU A 50 -14.56 16.86 8.38
N THR A 51 -14.52 15.52 8.35
CA THR A 51 -15.57 14.69 7.77
C THR A 51 -16.88 14.86 8.56
N HIS A 52 -16.80 14.89 9.89
CA HIS A 52 -17.95 15.07 10.79
C HIS A 52 -18.55 16.47 10.75
N GLN A 53 -17.76 17.51 10.47
CA GLN A 53 -18.26 18.87 10.20
C GLN A 53 -19.19 18.92 8.97
N HIS A 54 -18.99 18.02 8.01
CA HIS A 54 -19.86 17.86 6.83
C HIS A 54 -20.98 16.85 7.06
N ASN A 55 -21.14 16.36 8.30
CA ASN A 55 -22.17 15.40 8.70
C ASN A 55 -22.17 14.07 7.91
N ILE A 56 -21.00 13.64 7.43
CA ILE A 56 -20.81 12.37 6.73
C ILE A 56 -19.89 11.45 7.54
N PRO A 57 -19.92 10.11 7.33
CA PRO A 57 -19.04 9.17 8.03
C PRO A 57 -17.64 9.11 7.41
N LEU A 58 -16.65 8.82 8.26
CA LEU A 58 -15.30 8.42 7.86
C LEU A 58 -15.17 6.89 7.88
N LEU A 59 -14.87 6.31 6.73
CA LEU A 59 -14.56 4.89 6.55
C LEU A 59 -13.06 4.72 6.38
N VAL A 60 -12.45 3.79 7.12
CA VAL A 60 -11.00 3.57 7.07
C VAL A 60 -10.70 2.12 6.69
N ASP A 61 -9.93 1.95 5.62
CA ASP A 61 -9.25 0.69 5.34
C ASP A 61 -7.98 0.62 6.20
N GLU A 62 -8.08 -0.11 7.31
CA GLU A 62 -7.00 -0.41 8.25
C GLU A 62 -6.50 -1.85 8.09
N ALA A 63 -6.44 -2.34 6.84
CA ALA A 63 -5.97 -3.68 6.54
C ALA A 63 -4.62 -4.02 7.20
N HIS A 64 -3.73 -3.04 7.33
CA HIS A 64 -2.37 -3.19 7.87
C HIS A 64 -2.18 -2.71 9.31
N GLY A 65 -3.22 -2.16 9.98
CA GLY A 65 -3.16 -1.68 11.37
C GLY A 65 -3.88 -2.50 12.47
N PRO A 66 -4.25 -3.79 12.33
CA PRO A 66 -4.96 -4.50 13.42
C PRO A 66 -4.19 -4.57 14.76
N HIS A 67 -2.87 -4.41 14.77
CA HIS A 67 -2.02 -4.47 15.97
C HIS A 67 -1.97 -3.16 16.78
N PHE A 68 -2.40 -2.04 16.20
CA PHE A 68 -2.22 -0.70 16.78
C PHE A 68 -2.81 -0.51 18.17
N ALA A 69 -3.93 -1.17 18.48
CA ALA A 69 -4.59 -1.03 19.78
C ALA A 69 -3.86 -1.71 20.94
N PHE A 70 -2.81 -2.51 20.68
CA PHE A 70 -2.25 -3.43 21.66
C PHE A 70 -0.90 -3.02 22.23
N HIS A 71 -0.37 -1.85 21.88
CA HIS A 71 0.88 -1.34 22.48
C HIS A 71 1.02 0.19 22.37
N PRO A 72 1.43 0.92 23.42
CA PRO A 72 1.45 2.39 23.44
C PRO A 72 2.47 3.05 22.50
N HIS A 73 3.50 2.31 22.07
CA HIS A 73 4.48 2.80 21.08
C HIS A 73 4.08 2.56 19.61
N LEU A 74 2.91 1.97 19.37
CA LEU A 74 2.35 1.87 18.02
C LEU A 74 1.53 3.13 17.69
N PRO A 75 1.28 3.41 16.39
CA PRO A 75 0.32 4.43 15.99
C PRO A 75 -1.07 4.18 16.60
N ALA A 76 -1.86 5.23 16.73
CA ALA A 76 -3.24 5.10 17.18
C ALA A 76 -4.09 4.34 16.15
N SER A 77 -4.99 3.47 16.61
CA SER A 77 -5.97 2.82 15.71
C SER A 77 -6.91 3.85 15.07
N ALA A 78 -7.39 3.57 13.87
CA ALA A 78 -8.32 4.45 13.15
C ALA A 78 -9.60 4.75 13.95
N LEU A 79 -10.15 3.75 14.65
CA LEU A 79 -11.29 3.93 15.56
C LEU A 79 -10.97 4.91 16.68
N SER A 80 -9.81 4.80 17.34
CA SER A 80 -9.42 5.77 18.37
C SER A 80 -9.20 7.18 17.82
N GLY A 81 -8.90 7.29 16.52
CA GLY A 81 -8.86 8.55 15.77
C GLY A 81 -10.23 9.13 15.40
N GLY A 82 -11.33 8.40 15.62
CA GLY A 82 -12.69 8.89 15.34
C GLY A 82 -13.30 8.40 14.03
N ALA A 83 -12.70 7.41 13.37
CA ALA A 83 -13.32 6.74 12.21
C ALA A 83 -14.66 6.09 12.61
N ASP A 84 -15.69 6.19 11.78
CA ASP A 84 -17.00 5.59 12.09
C ASP A 84 -17.05 4.09 11.77
N LEU A 85 -16.28 3.66 10.77
CA LEU A 85 -16.16 2.27 10.35
C LEU A 85 -14.73 1.98 9.91
N THR A 86 -14.21 0.83 10.33
CA THR A 86 -12.84 0.42 10.04
C THR A 86 -12.78 -1.05 9.64
N VAL A 87 -12.11 -1.34 8.52
CA VAL A 87 -11.87 -2.71 8.05
C VAL A 87 -10.45 -3.11 8.38
N GLN A 88 -10.26 -4.24 9.03
CA GLN A 88 -8.96 -4.76 9.41
C GLN A 88 -8.75 -6.15 8.82
N SER A 89 -7.64 -6.35 8.10
CA SER A 89 -7.28 -7.66 7.58
C SER A 89 -6.47 -8.40 8.63
N THR A 90 -7.17 -9.06 9.57
CA THR A 90 -6.56 -9.74 10.72
C THR A 90 -5.46 -10.70 10.28
N HIS A 91 -5.65 -11.44 9.18
CA HIS A 91 -4.67 -12.40 8.66
C HIS A 91 -3.37 -11.77 8.11
N LYS A 92 -3.36 -10.48 7.78
CA LYS A 92 -2.16 -9.81 7.25
C LYS A 92 -1.13 -9.52 8.35
N VAL A 93 -1.58 -9.36 9.60
CA VAL A 93 -0.74 -8.81 10.68
C VAL A 93 -0.83 -9.62 11.96
N LEU A 94 -2.00 -10.17 12.27
CA LEU A 94 -2.25 -10.97 13.46
C LEU A 94 -2.35 -12.46 13.09
N GLY A 95 -2.44 -13.33 14.10
CA GLY A 95 -2.44 -14.79 13.95
C GLY A 95 -3.76 -15.40 13.44
N ALA A 96 -4.41 -14.81 12.43
CA ALA A 96 -5.63 -15.37 11.81
C ALA A 96 -5.33 -16.00 10.43
N MET A 97 -6.18 -16.91 9.99
CA MET A 97 -6.03 -17.58 8.69
C MET A 97 -6.32 -16.64 7.52
N THR A 98 -5.64 -16.84 6.38
CA THR A 98 -5.90 -16.08 5.14
C THR A 98 -7.40 -16.01 4.82
N GLN A 99 -7.85 -14.86 4.32
CA GLN A 99 -9.27 -14.45 4.14
C GLN A 99 -9.98 -13.96 5.40
N ALA A 100 -9.43 -14.14 6.60
CA ALA A 100 -10.03 -13.65 7.83
C ALA A 100 -9.83 -12.13 8.01
N SER A 101 -10.94 -11.39 8.20
CA SER A 101 -10.95 -9.95 8.45
C SER A 101 -12.01 -9.57 9.48
N MET A 102 -11.83 -8.41 10.10
CA MET A 102 -12.79 -7.83 11.04
C MET A 102 -13.28 -6.48 10.52
N LEU A 103 -14.57 -6.23 10.74
CA LEU A 103 -15.19 -4.94 10.52
C LEU A 103 -15.58 -4.35 11.88
N HIS A 104 -15.09 -3.15 12.15
CA HIS A 104 -15.38 -2.43 13.37
C HIS A 104 -16.25 -1.21 13.06
N VAL A 105 -17.18 -0.91 13.96
CA VAL A 105 -18.11 0.23 13.83
C VAL A 105 -18.24 0.94 15.16
N GLN A 106 -18.22 2.27 15.14
CA GLN A 106 -18.48 3.11 16.31
C GLN A 106 -19.36 4.31 15.97
N GLY A 107 -19.89 4.96 17.01
CA GLY A 107 -20.81 6.09 16.85
C GLY A 107 -22.14 5.68 16.20
N ASN A 108 -22.85 6.69 15.69
CA ASN A 108 -24.22 6.58 15.16
C ASN A 108 -24.38 7.05 13.71
N ARG A 109 -23.28 7.43 13.02
CA ARG A 109 -23.34 7.91 11.61
C ARG A 109 -23.58 6.78 10.60
N VAL A 110 -23.24 5.55 10.97
CA VAL A 110 -23.47 4.35 10.17
C VAL A 110 -24.58 3.52 10.82
N ASP A 111 -25.67 3.32 10.08
CA ASP A 111 -26.77 2.45 10.48
C ASP A 111 -26.32 0.98 10.50
N ARG A 112 -26.38 0.36 11.68
CA ARG A 112 -25.90 -1.02 11.91
C ARG A 112 -26.80 -2.08 11.26
N ASP A 113 -28.10 -1.83 11.16
CA ASP A 113 -29.04 -2.76 10.52
C ASP A 113 -28.82 -2.74 9.01
N ARG A 114 -28.62 -1.55 8.44
CA ARG A 114 -28.26 -1.41 7.02
C ARG A 114 -26.90 -2.04 6.73
N LEU A 115 -25.93 -1.86 7.62
CA LEU A 115 -24.61 -2.48 7.50
C LEU A 115 -24.70 -4.01 7.51
N SER A 116 -25.47 -4.58 8.45
CA SER A 116 -25.71 -6.02 8.53
C SER A 116 -26.33 -6.57 7.25
N LYS A 117 -27.34 -5.89 6.69
CA LYS A 117 -27.95 -6.25 5.39
C LYS A 117 -26.95 -6.18 4.24
N ALA A 118 -26.07 -5.18 4.21
CA ALA A 118 -25.05 -5.06 3.18
C ALA A 118 -24.02 -6.20 3.26
N LEU A 119 -23.60 -6.59 4.47
CA LEU A 119 -22.70 -7.72 4.67
C LEU A 119 -23.29 -9.04 4.15
N GLN A 120 -24.59 -9.26 4.32
CA GLN A 120 -25.29 -10.44 3.80
C GLN A 120 -25.26 -10.55 2.27
N LEU A 121 -25.01 -9.46 1.53
CA LEU A 121 -24.89 -9.51 0.06
C LEU A 121 -23.56 -10.09 -0.42
N VAL A 122 -22.51 -10.01 0.41
CA VAL A 122 -21.13 -10.37 0.04
C VAL A 122 -20.60 -11.57 0.82
N GLN A 123 -21.22 -11.91 1.95
CA GLN A 123 -20.86 -13.07 2.77
C GLN A 123 -21.57 -14.34 2.29
N SER A 124 -20.89 -15.47 2.42
CA SER A 124 -21.51 -16.79 2.25
C SER A 124 -22.54 -17.05 3.34
N THR A 125 -23.68 -17.65 2.99
CA THR A 125 -24.66 -18.18 3.96
C THR A 125 -24.13 -19.37 4.77
N SER A 126 -23.03 -19.98 4.31
CA SER A 126 -22.29 -21.05 4.97
C SER A 126 -20.84 -20.60 5.19
N PRO A 127 -20.56 -19.77 6.21
CA PRO A 127 -19.21 -19.30 6.47
C PRO A 127 -18.31 -20.44 6.96
N SER A 128 -17.01 -20.33 6.69
CA SER A 128 -16.03 -21.28 7.25
C SER A 128 -15.89 -21.05 8.76
N TYR A 129 -16.34 -22.02 9.55
CA TYR A 129 -16.16 -21.99 11.01
C TYR A 129 -14.69 -21.98 11.43
N LEU A 130 -13.78 -22.52 10.61
CA LEU A 130 -12.33 -22.44 10.86
C LEU A 130 -11.82 -21.00 10.76
N LEU A 131 -12.27 -20.25 9.76
CA LEU A 131 -11.92 -18.83 9.64
C LEU A 131 -12.48 -18.04 10.82
N LEU A 132 -13.74 -18.28 11.22
CA LEU A 132 -14.36 -17.64 12.37
C LEU A 132 -13.65 -17.98 13.69
N ALA A 133 -13.29 -19.25 13.90
CA ALA A 133 -12.52 -19.68 15.06
C ALA A 133 -11.12 -19.05 15.09
N SER A 134 -10.46 -18.90 13.93
CA SER A 134 -9.17 -18.24 13.84
C SER A 134 -9.25 -16.75 14.19
N LEU A 135 -10.35 -16.07 13.85
CA LEU A 135 -10.59 -14.69 14.25
C LEU A 135 -10.76 -14.56 15.77
N ASP A 136 -11.54 -15.43 16.39
CA ASP A 136 -11.72 -15.41 17.85
C ASP A 136 -10.42 -15.77 18.60
N ALA A 137 -9.66 -16.74 18.09
CA ALA A 137 -8.35 -17.09 18.63
C ALA A 137 -7.35 -15.93 18.53
N ALA A 138 -7.28 -15.25 17.38
CA ALA A 138 -6.42 -14.07 17.19
C ALA A 138 -6.83 -12.92 18.14
N ARG A 139 -8.14 -12.67 18.30
CA ARG A 139 -8.65 -11.69 19.28
C ARG A 139 -8.24 -12.07 20.70
N GLN A 140 -8.43 -13.33 21.10
CA GLN A 140 -8.06 -13.82 22.43
C GLN A 140 -6.55 -13.67 22.68
N GLN A 141 -5.71 -14.05 21.71
CA GLN A 141 -4.26 -13.90 21.80
C GLN A 141 -3.86 -12.45 22.07
N MET A 142 -4.45 -11.50 21.34
CA MET A 142 -4.10 -10.09 21.50
C MET A 142 -4.64 -9.47 22.80
N VAL A 143 -5.81 -9.91 23.28
CA VAL A 143 -6.32 -9.47 24.59
C VAL A 143 -5.46 -10.00 25.75
N LEU A 144 -5.02 -11.26 25.69
CA LEU A 144 -4.27 -11.89 26.78
C LEU A 144 -2.77 -11.56 26.77
N HIS A 145 -2.19 -11.42 25.58
CA HIS A 145 -0.74 -11.37 25.38
C HIS A 145 -0.28 -10.27 24.41
N GLY A 146 -1.18 -9.45 23.89
CA GLY A 146 -0.89 -8.50 22.80
C GLY A 146 0.24 -7.53 23.14
N GLU A 147 0.24 -6.94 24.34
CA GLU A 147 1.29 -6.00 24.75
C GLU A 147 2.67 -6.65 24.78
N GLN A 148 2.79 -7.86 25.33
CA GLN A 148 4.04 -8.62 25.37
C GLN A 148 4.50 -9.00 23.96
N LEU A 149 3.59 -9.51 23.12
CA LEU A 149 3.89 -9.90 21.74
C LEU A 149 4.38 -8.69 20.93
N MET A 150 3.67 -7.56 21.01
CA MET A 150 4.05 -6.34 20.31
C MET A 150 5.33 -5.72 20.84
N THR A 151 5.59 -5.80 22.16
CA THR A 151 6.88 -5.41 22.74
C THR A 151 8.02 -6.17 22.05
N ARG A 152 7.88 -7.50 21.91
CA ARG A 152 8.89 -8.33 21.25
C ARG A 152 9.02 -8.01 19.76
N THR A 153 7.92 -7.85 19.05
CA THR A 153 7.93 -7.48 17.62
C THR A 153 8.61 -6.13 17.39
N LEU A 154 8.32 -5.13 18.23
CA LEU A 154 8.96 -3.81 18.16
C LEU A 154 10.47 -3.89 18.43
N GLN A 155 10.90 -4.67 19.43
CA GLN A 155 12.33 -4.89 19.69
C GLN A 155 13.06 -5.48 18.48
N LEU A 156 12.45 -6.48 17.82
CA LEU A 156 13.01 -7.09 16.61
C LEU A 156 13.08 -6.10 15.45
N ALA A 157 12.01 -5.32 15.25
CA ALA A 157 11.97 -4.30 14.20
C ALA A 157 13.02 -3.20 14.42
N ASP A 158 13.19 -2.76 15.66
CA ASP A 158 14.20 -1.77 16.05
C ASP A 158 15.61 -2.29 15.86
N GLU A 159 15.87 -3.55 16.23
CA GLU A 159 17.17 -4.16 15.99
C GLU A 159 17.50 -4.24 14.50
N ALA A 160 16.55 -4.70 13.69
CA ALA A 160 16.70 -4.77 12.24
C ALA A 160 17.01 -3.39 11.66
N ARG A 161 16.20 -2.40 12.01
CA ARG A 161 16.34 -1.00 11.58
C ARG A 161 17.69 -0.42 11.95
N ASN A 162 18.09 -0.53 13.22
CA ASN A 162 19.36 0.00 13.70
C ASN A 162 20.55 -0.64 12.97
N LYS A 163 20.56 -1.96 12.82
CA LYS A 163 21.66 -2.65 12.13
C LYS A 163 21.71 -2.30 10.65
N ILE A 164 20.58 -2.29 9.95
CA ILE A 164 20.52 -2.01 8.51
C ILE A 164 20.88 -0.54 8.22
N SER A 165 20.44 0.41 9.06
CA SER A 165 20.80 1.82 8.92
C SER A 165 22.30 2.11 9.05
N GLN A 166 23.06 1.19 9.66
CA GLN A 166 24.51 1.32 9.82
C GLN A 166 25.27 0.74 8.61
N ILE A 167 24.59 0.04 7.70
CA ILE A 167 25.23 -0.54 6.54
C ILE A 167 25.39 0.56 5.46
N PRO A 168 26.61 0.80 4.96
CA PRO A 168 26.87 1.85 3.97
C PRO A 168 26.04 1.68 2.69
N GLY A 169 25.44 2.77 2.20
CA GLY A 169 24.64 2.78 0.97
C GLY A 169 23.20 2.31 1.14
N LEU A 170 22.75 2.09 2.39
CA LEU A 170 21.34 1.87 2.71
C LEU A 170 20.78 3.02 3.53
N SER A 171 19.52 3.31 3.31
CA SER A 171 18.72 4.15 4.22
C SER A 171 17.42 3.45 4.55
N VAL A 172 16.94 3.68 5.77
CA VAL A 172 15.66 3.20 6.26
C VAL A 172 14.67 4.35 6.31
N LEU A 173 13.40 4.09 6.01
CA LEU A 173 12.36 5.11 6.10
C LEU A 173 12.19 5.55 7.56
N GLU A 174 12.48 6.81 7.82
CA GLU A 174 12.31 7.44 9.13
C GLU A 174 11.13 8.44 9.12
N PRO A 175 10.50 8.72 10.28
CA PRO A 175 9.45 9.72 10.37
C PRO A 175 9.93 11.10 9.90
N VAL A 176 9.27 11.64 8.87
CA VAL A 176 9.52 12.99 8.35
C VAL A 176 8.39 13.92 8.82
N LYS A 177 8.73 15.17 9.19
CA LYS A 177 7.70 16.19 9.48
C LYS A 177 7.00 16.60 8.19
N SER A 178 5.93 15.89 7.84
CA SER A 178 5.08 16.20 6.69
C SER A 178 3.59 16.12 7.09
N PRO A 179 2.70 16.97 6.53
CA PRO A 179 1.27 16.89 6.81
C PRO A 179 0.62 15.52 6.53
N GLY A 180 1.19 14.72 5.61
CA GLY A 180 0.71 13.37 5.29
C GLY A 180 1.41 12.24 6.07
N PHE A 181 2.38 12.59 6.93
CA PHE A 181 3.22 11.66 7.69
C PHE A 181 3.31 12.11 9.16
N SER A 182 2.34 11.67 9.96
CA SER A 182 2.23 12.01 11.38
C SER A 182 2.91 10.99 12.28
N ALA A 183 2.90 9.72 11.90
CA ALA A 183 3.56 8.62 12.62
C ALA A 183 4.00 7.52 11.65
N LEU A 184 4.90 6.64 12.11
CA LEU A 184 5.35 5.46 11.37
C LEU A 184 5.00 4.21 12.18
N ASP A 185 4.35 3.23 11.53
CA ASP A 185 4.27 1.88 12.05
C ASP A 185 5.67 1.25 12.01
N ARG A 186 6.30 1.17 13.19
CA ARG A 186 7.68 0.70 13.33
C ARG A 186 7.85 -0.76 12.93
N THR A 187 6.77 -1.54 12.89
CA THR A 187 6.81 -2.94 12.44
C THR A 187 6.90 -3.07 10.92
N ARG A 188 6.80 -1.96 10.18
CA ARG A 188 7.11 -1.87 8.74
C ARG A 188 8.53 -1.34 8.58
N LEU A 189 9.39 -2.16 7.99
CA LEU A 189 10.77 -1.81 7.70
C LEU A 189 10.89 -1.57 6.19
N THR A 190 10.90 -0.31 5.78
CA THR A 190 11.16 0.09 4.41
C THR A 190 12.62 0.52 4.27
N VAL A 191 13.35 -0.17 3.40
CA VAL A 191 14.78 0.06 3.12
C VAL A 191 14.92 0.53 1.68
N ARG A 192 15.59 1.65 1.47
CA ARG A 192 15.97 2.12 0.14
C ARG A 192 17.19 1.37 -0.33
N VAL A 193 17.10 0.82 -1.54
CA VAL A 193 18.15 0.01 -2.17
C VAL A 193 18.66 0.62 -3.49
N SER A 194 18.01 1.67 -3.98
CA SER A 194 18.40 2.37 -5.22
C SER A 194 19.84 2.89 -5.19
N GLU A 195 20.36 3.25 -4.01
CA GLU A 195 21.76 3.66 -3.80
C GLU A 195 22.78 2.54 -4.05
N LEU A 196 22.33 1.28 -4.08
CA LEU A 196 23.16 0.12 -4.44
C LEU A 196 23.22 -0.13 -5.95
N GLY A 197 22.52 0.68 -6.75
CA GLY A 197 22.35 0.47 -8.18
C GLY A 197 21.49 -0.74 -8.52
N LEU A 198 20.51 -1.05 -7.67
CA LEU A 198 19.50 -2.07 -7.89
C LEU A 198 18.12 -1.45 -7.79
N SER A 199 17.20 -1.93 -8.62
CA SER A 199 15.78 -1.76 -8.34
C SER A 199 15.38 -2.63 -7.14
N GLY A 200 14.31 -2.26 -6.43
CA GLY A 200 13.75 -3.12 -5.39
C GLY A 200 13.26 -4.47 -5.94
N PHE A 201 12.85 -4.54 -7.21
CA PHE A 201 12.48 -5.81 -7.84
C PHE A 201 13.67 -6.77 -7.96
N GLU A 202 14.79 -6.29 -8.48
CA GLU A 202 16.04 -7.08 -8.57
C GLU A 202 16.55 -7.48 -7.17
N ALA A 203 16.48 -6.55 -6.21
CA ALA A 203 16.93 -6.82 -4.85
C ALA A 203 16.06 -7.90 -4.17
N ASP A 204 14.74 -7.87 -4.35
CA ASP A 204 13.82 -8.89 -3.82
C ASP A 204 14.08 -10.26 -4.44
N GLU A 205 14.31 -10.32 -5.75
CA GLU A 205 14.64 -11.58 -6.43
C GLU A 205 15.93 -12.20 -5.87
N ILE A 206 16.98 -11.39 -5.68
CA ILE A 206 18.23 -11.83 -5.05
C ILE A 206 17.98 -12.32 -3.62
N PHE A 207 17.22 -11.57 -2.83
CA PHE A 207 16.89 -11.91 -1.44
C PHE A 207 16.15 -13.24 -1.36
N HIS A 208 15.19 -13.45 -2.24
CA HIS A 208 14.39 -14.66 -2.29
C HIS A 208 15.24 -15.87 -2.69
N GLN A 209 15.97 -15.76 -3.80
CA GLN A 209 16.70 -16.89 -4.39
C GLN A 209 17.94 -17.29 -3.59
N GLN A 210 18.69 -16.31 -3.07
CA GLN A 210 20.00 -16.57 -2.46
C GLN A 210 19.92 -16.65 -0.93
N PHE A 211 18.99 -15.90 -0.32
CA PHE A 211 18.93 -15.76 1.13
C PHE A 211 17.65 -16.32 1.74
N GLY A 212 16.66 -16.72 0.94
CA GLY A 212 15.36 -17.19 1.45
C GLY A 212 14.60 -16.12 2.23
N VAL A 213 14.82 -14.85 1.89
CA VAL A 213 14.16 -13.69 2.50
C VAL A 213 13.23 -13.10 1.44
N THR A 214 11.96 -12.88 1.80
CA THR A 214 10.97 -12.28 0.88
C THR A 214 10.49 -10.95 1.45
N ALA A 215 10.52 -9.89 0.65
CA ALA A 215 9.91 -8.62 1.01
C ALA A 215 8.38 -8.73 0.95
N GLU A 216 7.69 -7.98 1.81
CA GLU A 216 6.24 -7.80 1.71
C GLU A 216 5.89 -7.05 0.43
N LEU A 217 6.71 -6.04 0.09
CA LEU A 217 6.49 -5.18 -1.06
C LEU A 217 7.81 -4.61 -1.60
N PRO A 218 8.28 -5.07 -2.79
CA PRO A 218 9.30 -4.36 -3.54
C PRO A 218 8.67 -3.23 -4.37
N THR A 219 9.34 -2.08 -4.42
CA THR A 219 9.04 -0.98 -5.36
C THR A 219 10.31 -0.62 -6.13
N LEU A 220 10.27 0.39 -6.99
CA LEU A 220 11.44 0.77 -7.79
C LEU A 220 12.66 1.05 -6.91
N GLU A 221 12.50 1.85 -5.85
CA GLU A 221 13.62 2.26 -5.00
C GLU A 221 13.72 1.51 -3.67
N HIS A 222 12.69 0.76 -3.27
CA HIS A 222 12.58 0.25 -1.89
C HIS A 222 12.22 -1.23 -1.81
N LEU A 223 12.67 -1.86 -0.72
CA LEU A 223 12.13 -3.10 -0.19
C LEU A 223 11.39 -2.79 1.12
N THR A 224 10.14 -3.21 1.23
CA THR A 224 9.37 -3.12 2.48
C THR A 224 9.17 -4.51 3.07
N PHE A 225 9.52 -4.68 4.34
CA PHE A 225 9.34 -5.89 5.12
C PHE A 225 8.29 -5.66 6.22
N ILE A 226 7.49 -6.69 6.48
CA ILE A 226 6.67 -6.78 7.68
C ILE A 226 7.42 -7.58 8.75
N ILE A 227 7.65 -6.95 9.91
CA ILE A 227 8.12 -7.66 11.10
C ILE A 227 6.90 -7.94 11.96
N SER A 228 6.51 -9.21 12.06
CA SER A 228 5.27 -9.65 12.69
C SER A 228 5.51 -10.36 14.04
N LEU A 229 4.42 -10.76 14.68
CA LEU A 229 4.45 -11.65 15.87
C LEU A 229 4.98 -13.06 15.57
N GLY A 230 5.07 -13.44 14.29
CA GLY A 230 5.64 -14.71 13.86
C GLY A 230 7.15 -14.70 13.69
N ASN A 231 7.79 -13.52 13.73
CA ASN A 231 9.22 -13.41 13.46
C ASN A 231 10.09 -13.70 14.68
N THR A 232 11.26 -14.26 14.42
CA THR A 232 12.25 -14.63 15.43
C THR A 232 13.53 -13.79 15.34
N GLN A 233 14.41 -13.97 16.31
CA GLN A 233 15.75 -13.38 16.28
C GLN A 233 16.59 -13.90 15.10
N ALA A 234 16.36 -15.15 14.68
CA ALA A 234 17.08 -15.76 13.57
C ALA A 234 16.70 -15.08 12.26
N ASP A 235 15.41 -14.80 12.05
CA ASP A 235 14.91 -14.12 10.86
C ASP A 235 15.53 -12.73 10.72
N ILE A 236 15.62 -11.97 11.82
CA ILE A 236 16.26 -10.64 11.79
C ILE A 236 17.76 -10.75 11.47
N LYS A 237 18.45 -11.76 12.01
CA LYS A 237 19.87 -12.00 11.67
C LYS A 237 20.03 -12.35 10.19
N GLN A 238 19.15 -13.19 9.65
CA GLN A 238 19.16 -13.58 8.24
C GLN A 238 18.89 -12.39 7.32
N LEU A 239 17.91 -11.53 7.67
CA LEU A 239 17.64 -10.29 6.95
C LEU A 239 18.85 -9.35 6.93
N VAL A 240 19.46 -9.10 8.09
CA VAL A 240 20.66 -8.24 8.19
C VAL A 240 21.82 -8.86 7.41
N GLN A 241 21.99 -10.18 7.46
CA GLN A 241 23.01 -10.88 6.70
C GLN A 241 22.81 -10.73 5.20
N ALA A 242 21.57 -10.82 4.71
CA ALA A 242 21.24 -10.65 3.29
C ALA A 242 21.71 -9.29 2.76
N PHE A 243 21.37 -8.20 3.47
CA PHE A 243 21.86 -6.86 3.13
C PHE A 243 23.38 -6.74 3.19
N THR A 244 24.00 -7.32 4.23
CA THR A 244 25.45 -7.24 4.44
C THR A 244 26.21 -7.96 3.31
N THR A 245 25.78 -9.16 2.94
CA THR A 245 26.40 -9.94 1.84
C THR A 245 26.16 -9.27 0.49
N LEU A 246 24.95 -8.80 0.21
CA LEU A 246 24.64 -8.11 -1.05
C LEU A 246 25.61 -6.93 -1.29
N ILE A 247 25.90 -6.17 -0.24
CA ILE A 247 26.78 -5.02 -0.31
C ILE A 247 28.24 -5.45 -0.47
N GLN A 248 28.69 -6.48 0.25
CA GLN A 248 30.03 -7.04 0.07
C GLN A 248 30.28 -7.50 -1.37
N ASP A 249 29.34 -8.23 -1.98
CA ASP A 249 29.45 -8.71 -3.36
C ASP A 249 29.53 -7.55 -4.37
N LYS A 250 28.79 -6.46 -4.13
CA LYS A 250 28.84 -5.23 -4.95
C LYS A 250 30.15 -4.46 -4.79
N TYR A 251 30.68 -4.35 -3.58
CA TYR A 251 32.00 -3.74 -3.34
C TYR A 251 33.11 -4.56 -4.01
N HIS A 252 33.07 -5.89 -3.90
CA HIS A 252 34.05 -6.78 -4.52
C HIS A 252 34.01 -6.74 -6.05
N SER A 253 32.82 -6.62 -6.64
CA SER A 253 32.65 -6.47 -8.08
C SER A 253 32.90 -5.04 -8.61
N LYS A 254 33.27 -4.07 -7.74
CA LYS A 254 33.40 -2.63 -8.07
C LYS A 254 32.19 -2.06 -8.83
N SER A 255 31.03 -2.65 -8.63
CA SER A 255 29.82 -2.40 -9.43
C SER A 255 28.81 -1.51 -8.69
N ILE A 256 29.27 -0.74 -7.69
CA ILE A 256 28.45 0.27 -7.05
C ILE A 256 28.36 1.46 -8.00
N ILE A 257 27.20 1.59 -8.62
CA ILE A 257 26.89 2.69 -9.54
C ILE A 257 26.34 3.83 -8.68
N PRO A 258 26.85 5.08 -8.81
CA PRO A 258 26.31 6.23 -8.09
C PRO A 258 24.81 6.37 -8.28
N LEU A 259 24.06 6.73 -7.23
CA LEU A 259 22.61 6.95 -7.32
C LEU A 259 22.26 7.93 -8.45
N GLN A 260 23.09 8.93 -8.72
CA GLN A 260 22.87 9.86 -9.83
C GLN A 260 22.93 9.18 -11.20
N ASP A 261 23.82 8.20 -11.39
CA ASP A 261 23.94 7.45 -12.63
C ASP A 261 22.83 6.40 -12.76
N VAL A 262 22.39 5.83 -11.64
CA VAL A 262 21.21 4.95 -11.57
C VAL A 262 19.95 5.74 -11.90
N LEU A 263 19.76 6.88 -11.25
CA LEU A 263 18.67 7.81 -11.53
C LEU A 263 18.79 8.45 -12.90
N GLN A 264 19.98 8.63 -13.49
CA GLN A 264 20.15 9.13 -14.84
C GLN A 264 19.88 8.04 -15.87
N ARG A 265 20.33 6.81 -15.64
CA ARG A 265 19.96 5.64 -16.44
C ARG A 265 18.44 5.47 -16.40
N TRP A 266 17.87 5.48 -15.20
CA TRP A 266 16.44 5.48 -15.00
C TRP A 266 15.81 6.74 -15.60
N LYS A 267 16.34 7.96 -15.52
CA LYS A 267 15.74 9.14 -16.20
C LYS A 267 15.91 9.13 -17.73
N ALA A 268 16.91 8.43 -18.24
CA ALA A 268 17.14 8.26 -19.68
C ALA A 268 16.28 7.11 -20.24
N GLU A 269 15.98 6.10 -19.41
CA GLU A 269 15.08 4.97 -19.69
C GLU A 269 13.61 5.25 -19.28
N LEU A 270 13.38 6.23 -18.39
CA LEU A 270 12.11 6.61 -17.78
C LEU A 270 11.91 8.12 -17.91
N LEU A 271 10.86 8.51 -18.61
CA LEU A 271 10.22 9.79 -18.30
C LEU A 271 9.67 9.63 -16.88
N PHE A 272 10.10 10.45 -15.92
CA PHE A 272 9.62 10.41 -14.53
C PHE A 272 8.16 10.87 -14.48
N ILE A 273 7.26 10.03 -14.97
CA ILE A 273 5.84 10.27 -15.02
C ILE A 273 5.30 9.77 -13.70
N HIS A 274 5.20 10.71 -12.77
CA HIS A 274 4.62 10.41 -11.47
C HIS A 274 3.12 10.12 -11.64
N PRO A 275 2.54 9.08 -10.99
CA PRO A 275 1.12 8.77 -11.10
C PRO A 275 0.18 9.98 -10.94
N SER A 276 0.50 10.91 -10.04
CA SER A 276 -0.30 12.13 -9.86
C SER A 276 -0.31 13.09 -11.05
N SER A 277 0.58 12.91 -12.04
CA SER A 277 0.67 13.77 -13.22
C SER A 277 -0.37 13.43 -14.29
N PHE A 278 -1.03 12.27 -14.19
CA PHE A 278 -2.01 11.81 -15.18
C PHE A 278 -3.35 11.34 -14.57
N ILE A 279 -3.59 11.62 -13.29
CA ILE A 279 -4.92 11.36 -12.69
C ILE A 279 -5.92 12.33 -13.30
N ILE A 280 -6.92 11.79 -14.00
CA ILE A 280 -7.99 12.56 -14.64
C ILE A 280 -9.30 12.18 -13.98
N CYS A 281 -10.18 13.16 -13.75
CA CYS A 281 -11.54 12.89 -13.30
C CYS A 281 -12.25 11.98 -14.33
N PRO A 282 -12.81 10.84 -13.93
CA PRO A 282 -13.33 9.89 -14.89
C PRO A 282 -14.52 10.48 -15.66
N SER A 283 -14.50 10.31 -16.99
CA SER A 283 -15.56 10.78 -17.90
C SER A 283 -16.87 10.01 -17.72
N LEU A 284 -16.78 8.78 -17.22
CA LEU A 284 -17.90 7.93 -16.81
C LEU A 284 -17.66 7.41 -15.40
N SER A 285 -18.74 7.17 -14.64
CA SER A 285 -18.55 6.47 -13.37
C SER A 285 -17.95 5.08 -13.62
N PRO A 286 -17.10 4.54 -12.73
CA PRO A 286 -16.56 3.19 -12.88
C PRO A 286 -17.65 2.12 -13.07
N ARG A 287 -18.83 2.35 -12.46
CA ARG A 287 -20.00 1.49 -12.65
C ARG A 287 -20.53 1.55 -14.09
N ASP A 288 -20.72 2.74 -14.63
CA ASP A 288 -21.25 2.89 -15.99
C ASP A 288 -20.25 2.34 -17.02
N ALA A 289 -18.96 2.58 -16.81
CA ALA A 289 -17.90 1.99 -17.63
C ALA A 289 -17.91 0.47 -17.59
N PHE A 290 -18.11 -0.14 -16.42
CA PHE A 290 -18.20 -1.60 -16.27
C PHE A 290 -19.39 -2.21 -17.04
N PHE A 291 -20.55 -1.53 -17.06
CA PHE A 291 -21.75 -2.01 -17.77
C PHE A 291 -21.83 -1.57 -19.24
N ALA A 292 -20.92 -0.70 -19.69
CA ALA A 292 -20.91 -0.23 -21.06
C ALA A 292 -20.55 -1.35 -22.04
N LYS A 293 -20.93 -1.19 -23.31
CA LYS A 293 -20.43 -2.05 -24.38
C LYS A 293 -18.94 -1.77 -24.56
N THR A 294 -18.14 -2.80 -24.76
CA THR A 294 -16.68 -2.68 -24.87
C THR A 294 -16.16 -3.25 -26.18
N GLU A 295 -15.00 -2.77 -26.64
CA GLU A 295 -14.23 -3.35 -27.74
C GLU A 295 -12.75 -3.39 -27.39
N THR A 296 -12.02 -4.39 -27.89
CA THR A 296 -10.56 -4.47 -27.75
C THR A 296 -9.91 -3.75 -28.93
N ARG A 297 -8.97 -2.85 -28.64
CA ARG A 297 -8.25 -2.07 -29.63
C ARG A 297 -6.74 -2.20 -29.45
N PRO A 298 -5.96 -2.21 -30.54
CA PRO A 298 -4.53 -1.96 -30.48
C PRO A 298 -4.22 -0.65 -29.74
N LEU A 299 -3.07 -0.59 -29.06
CA LEU A 299 -2.71 0.54 -28.19
C LEU A 299 -2.79 1.90 -28.90
N ASP A 300 -2.30 1.98 -30.14
CA ASP A 300 -2.34 3.18 -30.98
C ASP A 300 -3.77 3.68 -31.26
N GLN A 301 -4.76 2.78 -31.23
CA GLN A 301 -6.17 3.09 -31.42
C GLN A 301 -6.95 3.24 -30.10
N ALA A 302 -6.33 2.92 -28.97
CA ALA A 302 -6.93 2.97 -27.64
C ALA A 302 -6.69 4.30 -26.92
N LEU A 303 -5.64 5.05 -27.29
CA LEU A 303 -5.35 6.38 -26.73
C LEU A 303 -6.55 7.33 -26.89
N ASP A 304 -6.72 8.20 -25.90
CA ASP A 304 -7.81 9.19 -25.80
C ASP A 304 -9.23 8.60 -25.75
N ARG A 305 -9.37 7.27 -25.65
CA ARG A 305 -10.65 6.60 -25.40
C ARG A 305 -10.86 6.34 -23.92
N ILE A 306 -12.09 6.00 -23.57
CA ILE A 306 -12.44 5.65 -22.19
C ILE A 306 -12.04 4.19 -21.92
N SER A 307 -11.22 3.99 -20.89
CA SER A 307 -10.83 2.66 -20.41
C SER A 307 -12.05 1.90 -19.91
N ALA A 308 -12.16 0.63 -20.30
CA ALA A 308 -13.11 -0.31 -19.71
C ALA A 308 -12.44 -1.27 -18.71
N GLU A 309 -11.15 -1.06 -18.40
CA GLU A 309 -10.33 -1.94 -17.59
C GLU A 309 -9.72 -1.20 -16.42
N LEU A 310 -9.48 -1.95 -15.34
CA LEU A 310 -8.71 -1.52 -14.19
C LEU A 310 -7.27 -2.00 -14.40
N ILE A 311 -6.35 -1.08 -14.67
CA ILE A 311 -4.98 -1.42 -15.03
C ILE A 311 -4.04 -1.01 -13.90
N CYS A 312 -3.42 -2.00 -13.27
CA CYS A 312 -2.55 -1.82 -12.12
C CYS A 312 -1.13 -2.31 -12.42
N PRO A 313 -0.10 -1.48 -12.30
CA PRO A 313 1.25 -1.99 -12.10
C PRO A 313 1.32 -2.71 -10.75
N TYR A 314 1.96 -3.87 -10.73
CA TYR A 314 2.19 -4.65 -9.53
C TYR A 314 3.65 -5.10 -9.44
N PRO A 315 4.31 -4.84 -8.30
CA PRO A 315 3.87 -3.97 -7.20
C PRO A 315 3.93 -2.46 -7.55
N PRO A 316 3.19 -1.55 -6.87
CA PRO A 316 2.47 -1.75 -5.60
C PRO A 316 0.99 -2.14 -5.72
N GLY A 317 0.44 -2.29 -6.94
CA GLY A 317 -0.97 -2.64 -7.12
C GLY A 317 -1.94 -1.46 -7.00
N ILE A 318 -1.45 -0.23 -7.13
CA ILE A 318 -2.30 0.98 -7.21
C ILE A 318 -2.70 1.17 -8.67
N PRO A 319 -4.00 1.32 -8.98
CA PRO A 319 -4.44 1.53 -10.36
C PRO A 319 -3.78 2.75 -11.01
N ALA A 320 -3.19 2.54 -12.18
CA ALA A 320 -2.74 3.62 -13.06
C ALA A 320 -3.88 4.09 -13.98
N LEU A 321 -4.81 3.20 -14.31
CA LEU A 321 -6.04 3.51 -15.04
C LEU A 321 -7.23 2.79 -14.39
N MET A 322 -8.32 3.51 -14.20
CA MET A 322 -9.59 2.98 -13.73
C MET A 322 -10.61 2.92 -14.88
N PRO A 323 -11.59 2.00 -14.83
CA PRO A 323 -12.72 2.03 -15.76
C PRO A 323 -13.43 3.39 -15.69
N GLY A 324 -13.68 3.99 -16.86
CA GLY A 324 -14.32 5.30 -16.98
C GLY A 324 -13.34 6.47 -17.14
N GLU A 325 -12.05 6.26 -16.90
CA GLU A 325 -11.01 7.27 -17.18
C GLU A 325 -10.61 7.26 -18.65
N VAL A 326 -10.15 8.42 -19.13
CA VAL A 326 -9.55 8.53 -20.47
C VAL A 326 -8.14 7.93 -20.44
N ILE A 327 -7.83 7.11 -21.43
CA ILE A 327 -6.51 6.49 -21.59
C ILE A 327 -5.52 7.56 -22.03
N ASN A 328 -4.82 8.13 -21.04
CA ASN A 328 -3.79 9.13 -21.23
C ASN A 328 -2.47 8.47 -21.68
N PRO A 329 -1.79 8.99 -22.73
CA PRO A 329 -0.46 8.54 -23.12
C PRO A 329 0.54 8.43 -21.95
N ALA A 330 0.53 9.37 -21.01
CA ALA A 330 1.42 9.37 -19.86
C ALA A 330 1.21 8.13 -18.95
N ALA A 331 -0.04 7.69 -18.76
CA ALA A 331 -0.35 6.50 -17.98
C ALA A 331 0.18 5.22 -18.67
N ILE A 332 0.08 5.17 -20.00
CA ILE A 332 0.59 4.06 -20.81
C ILE A 332 2.11 4.01 -20.77
N GLU A 333 2.78 5.14 -20.95
CA GLU A 333 4.24 5.24 -20.85
C GLU A 333 4.72 4.74 -19.49
N TYR A 334 4.07 5.16 -18.41
CA TYR A 334 4.35 4.65 -17.06
C TYR A 334 4.18 3.13 -16.94
N LEU A 335 3.11 2.55 -17.47
CA LEU A 335 2.88 1.10 -17.44
C LEU A 335 3.93 0.31 -18.24
N GLN A 336 4.30 0.79 -19.43
CA GLN A 336 5.34 0.17 -20.27
C GLN A 336 6.72 0.22 -19.61
N GLN A 337 7.01 1.29 -18.88
CA GLN A 337 8.23 1.43 -18.09
C GLN A 337 8.31 0.38 -16.98
N ILE A 338 7.22 0.18 -16.22
CA ILE A 338 7.16 -0.85 -15.17
C ILE A 338 7.46 -2.24 -15.75
N LEU A 339 6.90 -2.58 -16.92
CA LEU A 339 7.21 -3.84 -17.61
C LEU A 339 8.69 -3.97 -17.98
N THR A 340 9.31 -2.89 -18.43
CA THR A 340 10.74 -2.87 -18.82
C THR A 340 11.66 -3.10 -17.61
N LEU A 341 11.24 -2.61 -16.44
CA LEU A 341 11.95 -2.75 -15.17
C LEU A 341 11.69 -4.08 -14.45
N GLY A 342 10.97 -5.01 -15.08
CA GLY A 342 10.67 -6.33 -14.50
C GLY A 342 9.45 -6.36 -13.57
N GLY A 343 8.71 -5.25 -13.47
CA GLY A 343 7.41 -5.24 -12.81
C GLY A 343 6.32 -5.89 -13.67
N ASN A 344 5.21 -6.25 -13.05
CA ASN A 344 4.08 -6.90 -13.73
C ASN A 344 2.91 -5.94 -13.89
N ILE A 345 2.06 -6.16 -14.88
CA ILE A 345 0.77 -5.46 -15.00
C ILE A 345 -0.37 -6.45 -14.74
N THR A 346 -1.39 -6.00 -14.01
CA THR A 346 -2.56 -6.80 -13.63
C THR A 346 -3.86 -6.03 -13.85
N GLY A 347 -4.98 -6.75 -13.89
CA GLY A 347 -6.33 -6.20 -14.00
C GLY A 347 -6.81 -5.88 -15.43
N CYS A 348 -5.91 -5.89 -16.42
CA CYS A 348 -6.23 -5.76 -17.83
C CYS A 348 -6.25 -7.13 -18.55
N SER A 349 -6.93 -7.18 -19.70
CA SER A 349 -7.02 -8.39 -20.54
C SER A 349 -5.72 -8.75 -21.24
N ASP A 350 -4.86 -7.77 -21.51
CA ASP A 350 -3.53 -7.97 -22.10
C ASP A 350 -2.46 -7.33 -21.20
N PRO A 351 -1.77 -8.15 -20.36
CA PRO A 351 -0.71 -7.65 -19.48
C PRO A 351 0.49 -7.05 -20.21
N SER A 352 0.65 -7.30 -21.52
CA SER A 352 1.73 -6.71 -22.32
C SER A 352 1.42 -5.29 -22.82
N ILE A 353 0.21 -4.78 -22.56
CA ILE A 353 -0.26 -3.44 -22.96
C ILE A 353 -0.21 -3.22 -24.48
N ARG A 354 -0.24 -4.29 -25.29
CA ARG A 354 -0.31 -4.17 -26.77
C ARG A 354 -1.72 -3.86 -27.24
N THR A 355 -2.70 -4.36 -26.51
CA THR A 355 -4.12 -4.09 -26.72
C THR A 355 -4.78 -3.67 -25.41
N LEU A 356 -5.82 -2.85 -25.51
CA LEU A 356 -6.62 -2.39 -24.37
C LEU A 356 -8.09 -2.53 -24.70
N LYS A 357 -8.91 -2.84 -23.69
CA LYS A 357 -10.36 -2.83 -23.83
C LYS A 357 -10.90 -1.44 -23.47
N VAL A 358 -11.62 -0.86 -24.41
CA VAL A 358 -12.18 0.49 -24.32
C VAL A 358 -13.71 0.44 -24.36
N VAL A 359 -14.34 1.46 -23.79
CA VAL A 359 -15.79 1.67 -23.96
C VAL A 359 -16.07 1.98 -25.43
N ARG A 360 -17.05 1.28 -25.98
CA ARG A 360 -17.53 1.47 -27.35
C ARG A 360 -18.43 2.71 -27.37
N ASN A 361 -18.07 3.67 -28.23
CA ASN A 361 -18.87 4.86 -28.50
C ASN A 361 -20.28 4.52 -29.02
#